data_AF-J9FNQ4-F1
#
_entry.id   AF-J9FNQ4-F1
#
_cell.length_a   1.000
_cell.length_b   1.000
_cell.length_c   1.000
_cell.angle_alpha   90.00
_cell.angle_beta   90.00
_cell.angle_gamma   90.00
#
_symmetry.space_group_name_H-M   'P 1'
#
loop_
_entity.id
_entity.type
_entity.pdbx_description
1 polymer ?
#
loop_
_entity_poly.entity_id
_entity_poly.type
_entity_poly.pdbx_seq_one_letter_code
_entity_poly.pdbx_strand_id
1 'polypeptide(L)' 'MRIGVLSDTHGLLRPAVLETLASCDCILHSGDINKPEILETLSHLAP' A
#
# COMPACT_ATOMS: atom_id res chain seq x y z
N MET A 1 -9.36 -8.21 -12.08
CA MET A 1 -8.70 -6.91 -11.88
C MET A 1 -9.22 -6.27 -10.61
N ARG A 2 -8.41 -6.27 -9.56
CA ARG A 2 -8.66 -5.66 -8.24
C ARG A 2 -7.62 -4.57 -8.02
N ILE A 3 -8.07 -3.37 -7.65
CA ILE A 3 -7.19 -2.25 -7.32
C ILE A 3 -7.32 -1.99 -5.82
N GLY A 4 -6.20 -2.02 -5.12
CA GLY A 4 -6.12 -1.59 -3.73
C GLY A 4 -5.90 -0.09 -3.66
N VAL A 5 -6.75 0.63 -2.94
CA VAL A 5 -6.60 2.09 -2.77
C VAL A 5 -6.41 2.38 -1.28
N LEU A 6 -5.37 3.15 -0.96
CA LEU A 6 -5.08 3.62 0.38
C LEU A 6 -4.64 5.08 0.37
N SER A 7 -4.76 5.72 1.53
CA SER A 7 -4.39 7.12 1.74
C SER A 7 -3.87 7.28 3.17
N ASP A 8 -3.05 8.32 3.38
CA ASP A 8 -2.72 8.85 4.70
C ASP A 8 -2.21 7.80 5.70
N THR A 9 -1.24 6.99 5.25
CA THR A 9 -0.63 5.97 6.11
C THR A 9 0.08 6.58 7.31
N HIS A 10 0.48 7.86 7.24
CA HIS A 10 1.25 8.54 8.29
C HIS A 10 2.48 7.75 8.74
N GLY A 11 3.08 6.97 7.83
CA GLY A 11 4.22 6.11 8.10
C GLY A 11 3.89 4.83 8.88
N LEU A 12 2.61 4.44 8.93
CA LEU A 12 2.10 3.22 9.55
C LEU A 12 1.34 2.36 8.52
N LEU A 13 1.86 1.16 8.25
CA LEU A 13 1.15 0.09 7.55
C LEU A 13 0.93 -1.07 8.50
N ARG A 14 -0.34 -1.44 8.72
CA ARG A 14 -0.68 -2.57 9.58
C ARG A 14 -0.60 -3.88 8.78
N PRO A 15 -0.14 -5.00 9.38
CA PRO A 15 -0.05 -6.28 8.69
C PRO A 15 -1.35 -6.72 7.98
N ALA A 16 -2.51 -6.54 8.62
CA ALA A 16 -3.80 -6.88 8.01
C ALA A 16 -4.12 -6.10 6.72
N VAL A 17 -3.59 -4.87 6.58
CA VAL A 17 -3.72 -4.10 5.34
C VAL A 17 -2.87 -4.73 4.24
N LEU A 18 -1.65 -5.16 4.56
CA LEU A 18 -0.75 -5.83 3.61
C LEU A 18 -1.35 -7.15 3.11
N GLU A 19 -1.93 -7.96 4.01
CA GLU A 19 -2.61 -9.21 3.66
C GLU A 19 -3.77 -8.99 2.67
N THR A 20 -4.51 -7.89 2.86
CA THR A 20 -5.62 -7.52 1.95
C THR A 20 -5.08 -7.09 0.59
N LEU A 21 -4.06 -6.21 0.58
CA LEU A 21 -3.47 -5.64 -0.63
C LEU A 21 -2.70 -6.68 -1.47
N ALA A 22 -2.15 -7.73 -0.85
CA ALA A 22 -1.47 -8.83 -1.56
C ALA A 22 -2.38 -9.58 -2.55
N SER A 23 -3.70 -9.41 -2.46
CA SER A 23 -4.66 -9.99 -3.40
C SER A 23 -5.06 -9.04 -4.55
N CYS A 24 -4.48 -7.84 -4.60
CA CYS A 24 -4.75 -6.83 -5.62
C CYS A 24 -3.75 -6.92 -6.78
N ASP A 25 -4.21 -6.55 -7.97
CA ASP A 25 -3.39 -6.52 -9.19
C ASP A 25 -2.59 -5.21 -9.31
N CYS A 26 -3.05 -4.14 -8.65
CA CYS A 26 -2.40 -2.82 -8.61
C CYS A 26 -2.75 -2.12 -7.30
N ILE A 27 -1.85 -1.28 -6.81
CA ILE A 27 -2.04 -0.49 -5.58
C ILE A 27 -1.87 0.99 -5.89
N LEU A 28 -2.84 1.80 -5.49
CA LEU A 28 -2.80 3.26 -5.55
C LEU A 28 -2.73 3.86 -4.14
N HIS A 29 -1.66 4.60 -3.85
CA HIS A 29 -1.55 5.40 -2.64
C HIS A 29 -1.79 6.87 -2.97
N SER A 30 -2.89 7.45 -2.47
CA SER A 30 -3.34 8.80 -2.86
C SER A 30 -3.18 9.89 -1.78
N GLY A 31 -2.55 9.59 -0.65
CA GLY A 31 -2.37 10.54 0.46
C GLY A 31 -0.93 10.61 0.96
N ASP A 32 -0.75 11.08 2.20
CA ASP A 32 0.56 11.41 2.75
C ASP A 32 1.44 10.17 2.96
N ILE A 33 2.58 10.16 2.24
CA ILE A 33 3.64 9.16 2.37
C ILE A 33 4.77 9.81 3.16
N ASN A 34 4.74 9.63 4.47
CA ASN A 34 5.74 10.21 5.37
C ASN A 34 7.07 9.44 5.41
N LYS A 35 7.11 8.24 4.81
CA LYS A 35 8.21 7.28 4.91
C LYS A 35 8.40 6.58 3.55
N PRO A 36 9.58 6.70 2.90
CA PRO A 36 9.85 6.03 1.62
C PRO A 36 9.66 4.51 1.68
N GLU A 37 9.88 3.91 2.83
CA GLU A 37 9.75 2.47 3.08
C GLU A 37 8.31 1.97 2.86
N ILE A 38 7.31 2.86 2.98
CA ILE A 38 5.92 2.56 2.67
C ILE A 38 5.78 2.24 1.18
N LEU A 39 6.35 3.07 0.31
CA LEU A 39 6.29 2.83 -1.14
C LEU A 39 7.09 1.60 -1.55
N GLU A 40 8.26 1.39 -0.95
CA GLU A 40 9.06 0.18 -1.16
C GLU A 40 8.27 -1.07 -0.77
N THR A 41 7.62 -1.07 0.41
CA THR A 41 6.79 -2.18 0.85
C THR A 41 5.63 -2.45 -0.12
N LEU A 42 4.94 -1.41 -0.59
CA LEU A 42 3.81 -1.55 -1.50
C LEU A 42 4.23 -2.03 -2.90
N SER A 43 5.37 -1.57 -3.42
CA SER A 43 5.88 -1.97 -4.74
C SER A 43 6.33 -3.43 -4.79
N HIS A 44 6.68 -4.02 -3.65
CA HIS A 44 6.92 -5.46 -3.53
C HIS A 44 5.63 -6.29 -3.61
N LEU A 45 4.46 -5.71 -3.32
CA LEU A 45 3.18 -6.43 -3.33
C LEU A 45 2.50 -6.42 -4.69
N ALA A 46 2.51 -5.27 -5.37
CA ALA A 46 1.93 -5.11 -6.69
C ALA A 46 2.67 -4.02 -7.47
N PRO A 47 2.72 -4.11 -8.81
CA PRO A 47 3.30 -3.08 -9.68
C PRO A 47 2.54 -1.75 -9.63
#